data_AF-A0A7C4RLR2-F1
#
_entry.id   AF-A0A7C4RLR2-F1
#
_cell.length_a   1.000
_cell.length_b   1.000
_cell.length_c   1.000
_cell.angle_alpha   90.00
_cell.angle_beta   90.00
_cell.angle_gamma   90.00
#
_symmetry.space_group_name_H-M   'P 1'
#
loop_
_entity.id
_entity.type
_entity.pdbx_description
1 polymer ?
#
loop_
_entity_poly.entity_id
_entity_poly.type
_entity_poly.pdbx_seq_one_letter_code
_entity_poly.pdbx_strand_id
1 'polypeptide(L)'
;MSKELYRKMIDETVGAAKAVLGVIKEKRGTQFKLTDCKPYVDAVNTMKPADGQKKEVIDLHVQSVNAHYEILKSLTDYIRPEDDPFVEHYQTPPILEILYELDPEFKKSMWKFIDAIAENKALIGREAARRYGGMYGLTCVVDFAMSVGSVPNVVNRILQNLDIPKDHKKTILASKSWGMNTSYGLGAAFRAAVESGKTLAEAEQAEVEQLQFIYREPVEAQAKLMESIGHKSFDVRKYMKEYKERMRPYVEAALKAGVHPGNIVVVPAYCVGDVGHHIAQSAYNMFKDDVAFAIYESVTQVMENTLYRALEKDAIKSEWDVLAIATGSTACATVYILWKDAFTVPMVVDLLVKRFYNYAAMNPKRGEADELHNADFLDMLVRGESILDVEPKGSGGKIRGVEVDLSPIDKNDVISNPQRYTYPGCAITQRFAALMKLADFPCYLTPEVVTATIMTNIIALNPSKVPSPVRGCKNCATTMLIKRNVPYVTGEGKGAKGYCQWDVAV
;
A
#
# COMPACT_ATOMS: atom_id res chain seq x y z
N MET A 1 -27.41 -6.03 -4.89
CA MET A 1 -26.44 -7.10 -4.55
C MET A 1 -26.99 -7.89 -3.37
N SER A 2 -26.65 -9.16 -3.28
CA SER A 2 -27.22 -10.06 -2.27
C SER A 2 -26.40 -10.08 -0.98
N LYS A 3 -27.05 -10.42 0.15
CA LYS A 3 -26.39 -10.57 1.45
C LYS A 3 -25.33 -11.69 1.42
N GLU A 4 -25.52 -12.68 0.56
CA GLU A 4 -24.61 -13.78 0.30
C GLU A 4 -23.29 -13.30 -0.32
N LEU A 5 -23.34 -12.35 -1.26
CA LEU A 5 -22.14 -11.75 -1.83
C LEU A 5 -21.31 -10.99 -0.78
N TYR A 6 -21.98 -10.20 0.08
CA TYR A 6 -21.27 -9.51 1.16
C TYR A 6 -20.71 -10.46 2.20
N ARG A 7 -21.45 -11.52 2.55
CA ARG A 7 -20.94 -12.60 3.41
C ARG A 7 -19.69 -13.24 2.82
N LYS A 8 -19.70 -13.60 1.54
CA LYS A 8 -18.53 -14.15 0.84
C LYS A 8 -17.33 -13.20 0.94
N MET A 9 -17.51 -11.91 0.63
CA MET A 9 -16.44 -10.92 0.70
C MET A 9 -15.84 -10.85 2.11
N ILE A 10 -16.68 -10.87 3.14
CA ILE A 10 -16.26 -10.86 4.55
C ILE A 10 -15.52 -12.15 4.90
N ASP A 11 -16.06 -13.32 4.54
CA ASP A 11 -15.48 -14.62 4.88
C ASP A 11 -14.10 -14.81 4.22
N GLU A 12 -13.94 -14.45 2.95
CA GLU A 12 -12.64 -14.48 2.25
C GLU A 12 -11.63 -13.55 2.91
N THR A 13 -12.06 -12.32 3.22
CA THR A 13 -11.22 -11.28 3.83
C THR A 13 -10.75 -11.67 5.23
N VAL A 14 -11.68 -12.11 6.08
CA VAL A 14 -11.39 -12.55 7.45
C VAL A 14 -10.55 -13.81 7.43
N GLY A 15 -10.85 -14.76 6.53
CA GLY A 15 -10.08 -15.98 6.35
C GLY A 15 -8.62 -15.70 6.02
N ALA A 16 -8.36 -14.81 5.05
CA ALA A 16 -7.00 -14.43 4.66
C ALA A 16 -6.24 -13.72 5.81
N ALA A 17 -6.89 -12.75 6.49
CA ALA A 17 -6.28 -12.06 7.64
C ALA A 17 -5.95 -13.02 8.79
N LYS A 18 -6.85 -13.95 9.12
CA LYS A 18 -6.64 -14.95 10.18
C LYS A 18 -5.56 -15.97 9.82
N ALA A 19 -5.40 -16.30 8.54
CA ALA A 19 -4.30 -17.15 8.10
C ALA A 19 -2.94 -16.51 8.40
N VAL A 20 -2.76 -15.23 8.07
CA VAL A 20 -1.53 -14.47 8.37
C VAL A 20 -1.32 -14.33 9.87
N LEU A 21 -2.34 -13.88 10.61
CA LEU A 21 -2.30 -13.74 12.07
C LEU A 21 -1.96 -15.07 12.76
N GLY A 22 -2.56 -16.18 12.33
CA GLY A 22 -2.33 -17.51 12.88
C GLY A 22 -0.88 -17.97 12.71
N VAL A 23 -0.31 -17.81 11.51
CA VAL A 23 1.10 -18.13 11.26
C VAL A 23 2.02 -17.29 12.15
N ILE A 24 1.81 -15.98 12.21
CA ILE A 24 2.62 -15.09 13.06
C ILE A 24 2.47 -15.46 14.54
N LYS A 25 1.27 -15.79 15.01
CA LYS A 25 1.04 -16.22 16.39
C LYS A 25 1.90 -17.42 16.78
N GLU A 26 1.96 -18.41 15.90
CA GLU A 26 2.70 -19.65 16.13
C GLU A 26 4.21 -19.52 15.92
N LYS A 27 4.63 -18.64 14.99
CA LYS A 27 6.01 -18.58 14.50
C LYS A 27 6.77 -17.33 14.93
N ARG A 28 6.13 -16.32 15.53
CA ARG A 28 6.82 -15.14 16.06
C ARG A 28 7.96 -15.58 16.98
N GLY A 29 9.14 -15.01 16.78
CA GLY A 29 10.35 -15.41 17.49
C GLY A 29 11.18 -16.54 16.85
N THR A 30 10.67 -17.25 15.85
CA THR A 30 11.41 -18.32 15.16
C THR A 30 12.10 -17.82 13.88
N GLN A 31 12.82 -18.71 13.20
CA GLN A 31 13.32 -18.46 11.85
C GLN A 31 12.18 -18.68 10.85
N PHE A 32 11.99 -17.71 9.95
CA PHE A 32 11.05 -17.78 8.84
C PHE A 32 11.44 -18.87 7.82
N LYS A 33 10.44 -19.53 7.23
CA LYS A 33 10.60 -20.34 6.02
C LYS A 33 9.51 -19.99 5.01
N LEU A 34 9.82 -20.02 3.71
CA LEU A 34 8.82 -19.76 2.66
C LEU A 34 7.58 -20.65 2.80
N THR A 35 7.76 -21.90 3.24
CA THR A 35 6.66 -22.84 3.49
C THR A 35 5.66 -22.37 4.54
N ASP A 36 6.05 -21.47 5.46
CA ASP A 36 5.15 -20.90 6.46
C ASP A 36 4.03 -20.07 5.83
N CYS A 37 4.20 -19.61 4.58
CA CYS A 37 3.18 -18.83 3.86
C CYS A 37 2.02 -19.69 3.33
N LYS A 38 2.12 -21.03 3.38
CA LYS A 38 1.13 -21.95 2.80
C LYS A 38 -0.30 -21.74 3.31
N PRO A 39 -0.56 -21.48 4.61
CA PRO A 39 -1.91 -21.21 5.09
C PRO A 39 -2.58 -20.00 4.44
N TYR A 40 -1.81 -18.95 4.12
CA TYR A 40 -2.32 -17.80 3.37
C TYR A 40 -2.68 -18.20 1.93
N VAL A 41 -1.79 -18.91 1.24
CA VAL A 41 -2.03 -19.42 -0.11
C VAL A 41 -3.29 -20.29 -0.15
N ASP A 42 -3.50 -21.12 0.87
CA ASP A 42 -4.70 -21.96 0.99
C ASP A 42 -5.96 -21.16 1.20
N ALA A 43 -5.92 -20.10 2.02
CA ALA A 43 -7.04 -19.18 2.19
C ALA A 43 -7.43 -18.51 0.86
N VAL A 44 -6.44 -18.00 0.11
CA VAL A 44 -6.66 -17.39 -1.22
C VAL A 44 -7.23 -18.40 -2.21
N ASN A 45 -6.77 -19.66 -2.19
CA ASN A 45 -7.26 -20.71 -3.08
C ASN A 45 -8.74 -21.08 -2.85
N THR A 46 -9.35 -20.63 -1.74
CA THR A 46 -10.80 -20.79 -1.53
C THR A 46 -11.65 -19.78 -2.29
N MET A 47 -11.05 -18.68 -2.78
CA MET A 47 -11.76 -17.63 -3.50
C MET A 47 -12.37 -18.16 -4.80
N LYS A 48 -13.67 -17.91 -4.98
CA LYS A 48 -14.42 -18.32 -6.18
C LYS A 48 -15.25 -17.15 -6.69
N PRO A 49 -15.54 -17.04 -7.99
CA PRO A 49 -16.50 -16.04 -8.45
C PRO A 49 -17.89 -16.33 -7.91
N ALA A 50 -18.57 -15.31 -7.39
CA ALA A 50 -20.01 -15.33 -7.15
C ALA A 50 -20.78 -14.74 -8.35
N ASP A 51 -22.11 -14.77 -8.28
CA ASP A 51 -22.97 -14.18 -9.30
C ASP A 51 -22.62 -12.69 -9.55
N GLY A 52 -22.44 -12.35 -10.83
CA GLY A 52 -22.05 -11.01 -11.27
C GLY A 52 -20.55 -10.70 -11.17
N GLN A 53 -19.74 -11.57 -10.56
CA GLN A 53 -18.29 -11.40 -10.51
C GLN A 53 -17.60 -12.02 -11.73
N LYS A 54 -16.67 -11.26 -12.30
CA LYS A 54 -15.83 -11.68 -13.41
C LYS A 54 -14.78 -12.68 -12.91
N LYS A 55 -14.86 -13.93 -13.37
CA LYS A 55 -13.93 -15.01 -13.00
C LYS A 55 -12.48 -14.62 -13.26
N GLU A 56 -12.21 -13.97 -14.39
CA GLU A 56 -10.85 -13.60 -14.81
C GLU A 56 -10.18 -12.63 -13.83
N VAL A 57 -10.95 -11.80 -13.10
CA VAL A 57 -10.40 -10.94 -12.04
C VAL A 57 -10.02 -11.76 -10.80
N ILE A 58 -10.86 -12.73 -10.41
CA ILE A 58 -10.54 -13.63 -9.29
C ILE A 58 -9.32 -14.51 -9.66
N ASP A 59 -9.25 -15.00 -10.89
CA ASP A 59 -8.12 -15.79 -11.38
C ASP A 59 -6.81 -14.99 -11.33
N LEU A 60 -6.82 -13.71 -11.73
CA LEU A 60 -5.64 -12.85 -11.63
C LEU A 60 -5.07 -12.80 -10.21
N HIS A 61 -5.92 -12.72 -9.18
CA HIS A 61 -5.50 -12.75 -7.78
C HIS A 61 -4.98 -14.14 -7.39
N VAL A 62 -5.82 -15.17 -7.53
CA VAL A 62 -5.51 -16.52 -7.06
C VAL A 62 -4.25 -17.07 -7.73
N GLN A 63 -4.13 -16.88 -9.05
CA GLN A 63 -3.01 -17.41 -9.82
C GLN A 63 -1.73 -16.61 -9.61
N SER A 64 -1.84 -15.32 -9.31
CA SER A 64 -0.69 -14.52 -8.92
C SER A 64 -0.09 -15.01 -7.59
N VAL A 65 -0.93 -15.23 -6.56
CA VAL A 65 -0.46 -15.77 -5.27
C VAL A 65 0.18 -17.15 -5.44
N ASN A 66 -0.44 -18.04 -6.21
CA ASN A 66 0.14 -19.37 -6.48
C ASN A 66 1.45 -19.28 -7.28
N ALA A 67 1.50 -18.47 -8.34
CA ALA A 67 2.73 -18.29 -9.12
C ALA A 67 3.85 -17.73 -8.24
N HIS A 68 3.56 -16.70 -7.47
CA HIS A 68 4.52 -16.06 -6.58
C HIS A 68 5.08 -17.04 -5.53
N TYR A 69 4.21 -17.75 -4.82
CA TYR A 69 4.59 -18.74 -3.81
C TYR A 69 5.43 -19.88 -4.38
N GLU A 70 4.97 -20.51 -5.47
CA GLU A 70 5.67 -21.66 -6.05
C GLU A 70 7.01 -21.27 -6.69
N ILE A 71 7.11 -20.09 -7.30
CA ILE A 71 8.39 -19.59 -7.82
C ILE A 71 9.35 -19.31 -6.65
N LEU A 72 8.95 -18.51 -5.65
CA LEU A 72 9.83 -18.20 -4.51
C LEU A 72 10.31 -19.45 -3.78
N LYS A 73 9.41 -20.38 -3.49
CA LYS A 73 9.74 -21.66 -2.85
C LYS A 73 10.73 -22.51 -3.67
N SER A 74 10.74 -22.35 -5.00
CA SER A 74 11.71 -23.04 -5.86
C SER A 74 13.09 -22.34 -5.91
N LEU A 75 13.14 -21.06 -5.54
CA LEU A 75 14.35 -20.24 -5.61
C LEU A 75 15.05 -20.10 -4.25
N THR A 76 14.29 -20.12 -3.16
CA THR A 76 14.83 -19.99 -1.80
C THR A 76 13.87 -20.53 -0.74
N ASP A 77 14.44 -20.96 0.39
CA ASP A 77 13.69 -21.31 1.60
C ASP A 77 13.56 -20.13 2.57
N TYR A 78 14.33 -19.06 2.38
CA TYR A 78 14.42 -17.94 3.30
C TYR A 78 14.63 -16.60 2.57
N ILE A 79 13.93 -15.57 3.01
CA ILE A 79 14.12 -14.18 2.59
C ILE A 79 14.62 -13.39 3.80
N ARG A 80 15.70 -12.64 3.61
CA ARG A 80 16.26 -11.81 4.68
C ARG A 80 15.38 -10.57 4.94
N PRO A 81 15.35 -10.05 6.18
CA PRO A 81 14.56 -8.86 6.50
C PRO A 81 14.85 -7.65 5.60
N GLU A 82 16.07 -7.49 5.11
CA GLU A 82 16.46 -6.37 4.26
C GLU A 82 15.91 -6.46 2.83
N ASP A 83 15.54 -7.67 2.39
CA ASP A 83 15.02 -7.93 1.04
C ASP A 83 13.49 -8.06 1.02
N ASP A 84 12.86 -8.39 2.16
CA ASP A 84 11.42 -8.60 2.25
C ASP A 84 10.54 -7.40 1.82
N PRO A 85 10.94 -6.11 1.97
CA PRO A 85 10.10 -5.00 1.53
C PRO A 85 9.92 -4.92 0.02
N PHE A 86 10.75 -5.62 -0.75
CA PHE A 86 10.75 -5.53 -2.21
C PHE A 86 9.95 -6.65 -2.90
N VAL A 87 9.52 -7.66 -2.14
CA VAL A 87 8.92 -8.90 -2.65
C VAL A 87 7.58 -8.66 -3.37
N GLU A 88 6.87 -7.60 -3.01
CA GLU A 88 5.61 -7.15 -3.62
C GLU A 88 5.78 -6.28 -4.88
N HIS A 89 7.02 -5.95 -5.27
CA HIS A 89 7.30 -5.04 -6.39
C HIS A 89 7.69 -5.76 -7.69
N TYR A 90 7.67 -7.09 -7.70
CA TYR A 90 8.16 -7.90 -8.81
C TYR A 90 7.07 -8.33 -9.82
N GLN A 91 5.79 -8.07 -9.53
CA GLN A 91 4.66 -8.64 -10.28
C GLN A 91 4.23 -7.77 -11.45
N THR A 92 4.12 -6.45 -11.26
CA THR A 92 3.70 -5.53 -12.32
C THR A 92 4.72 -5.37 -13.44
N PRO A 93 6.04 -5.36 -13.19
CA PRO A 93 7.01 -5.29 -14.28
C PRO A 93 6.81 -6.33 -15.40
N PRO A 94 6.72 -7.65 -15.12
CA PRO A 94 6.45 -8.64 -16.15
C PRO A 94 5.04 -8.53 -16.76
N ILE A 95 4.03 -8.10 -16.00
CA ILE A 95 2.67 -7.88 -16.53
C ILE A 95 2.65 -6.75 -17.55
N LEU A 96 3.35 -5.64 -17.29
CA LEU A 96 3.48 -4.54 -18.26
C LEU A 96 4.13 -5.02 -19.56
N GLU A 97 5.18 -5.84 -19.48
CA GLU A 97 5.79 -6.39 -20.68
C GLU A 97 4.85 -7.32 -21.45
N ILE A 98 4.04 -8.14 -20.75
CA ILE A 98 2.99 -8.93 -21.42
C ILE A 98 2.00 -8.00 -22.14
N LEU A 99 1.55 -6.92 -21.49
CA LEU A 99 0.64 -5.95 -22.12
C LEU A 99 1.28 -5.25 -23.32
N TYR A 100 2.59 -4.95 -23.29
CA TYR A 100 3.30 -4.38 -24.45
C TYR A 100 3.32 -5.33 -25.65
N GLU A 101 3.33 -6.64 -25.40
CA GLU A 101 3.31 -7.66 -26.45
C GLU A 101 1.90 -7.94 -26.98
N LEU A 102 0.89 -7.89 -26.11
CA LEU A 102 -0.50 -8.20 -26.47
C LEU A 102 -1.28 -7.00 -27.03
N ASP A 103 -0.91 -5.77 -26.65
CA ASP A 103 -1.58 -4.54 -27.08
C ASP A 103 -0.56 -3.53 -27.65
N PRO A 104 -0.32 -3.58 -28.97
CA PRO A 104 0.59 -2.65 -29.65
C PRO A 104 0.18 -1.17 -29.55
N GLU A 105 -1.11 -0.86 -29.44
CA GLU A 105 -1.58 0.53 -29.32
C GLU A 105 -1.37 1.07 -27.90
N PHE A 106 -1.53 0.22 -26.88
CA PHE A 106 -1.10 0.54 -25.53
C PHE A 106 0.42 0.75 -25.47
N LYS A 107 1.21 -0.15 -26.08
CA LYS A 107 2.67 0.02 -26.19
C LYS A 107 3.02 1.38 -26.81
N LYS A 108 2.43 1.73 -27.94
CA LYS A 108 2.65 3.03 -28.59
C LYS A 108 2.31 4.20 -27.67
N SER A 109 1.23 4.09 -26.89
CA SER A 109 0.83 5.11 -25.92
C SER A 109 1.80 5.22 -24.74
N MET A 110 2.34 4.10 -24.26
CA MET A 110 3.38 4.07 -23.23
C MET A 110 4.67 4.73 -23.74
N TRP A 111 5.07 4.50 -24.99
CA TRP A 111 6.27 5.14 -25.55
C TRP A 111 6.10 6.66 -25.70
N LYS A 112 4.93 7.12 -26.16
CA LYS A 112 4.60 8.56 -26.12
C LYS A 112 4.69 9.13 -24.71
N PHE A 113 4.26 8.38 -23.70
CA PHE A 113 4.39 8.81 -22.31
C PHE A 113 5.84 8.85 -21.83
N ILE A 114 6.68 7.87 -22.21
CA ILE A 114 8.12 7.87 -21.93
C ILE A 114 8.81 9.09 -22.56
N ASP A 115 8.46 9.46 -23.79
CA ASP A 115 8.97 10.68 -24.43
C ASP A 115 8.50 11.93 -23.66
N ALA A 116 7.23 11.97 -23.26
CA ALA A 116 6.67 13.06 -22.47
C ALA A 116 7.34 13.22 -21.09
N ILE A 117 7.88 12.15 -20.48
CA ILE A 117 8.70 12.25 -19.25
C ILE A 117 9.92 13.14 -19.50
N ALA A 118 10.64 12.96 -20.62
CA ALA A 118 11.79 13.79 -20.95
C ALA A 118 11.39 15.25 -21.22
N GLU A 119 10.28 15.46 -21.94
CA GLU A 119 9.75 16.81 -22.21
C GLU A 119 9.33 17.53 -20.93
N ASN A 120 8.97 16.79 -19.88
CA ASN A 120 8.55 17.31 -18.58
C ASN A 120 9.68 17.32 -17.53
N LYS A 121 10.95 17.38 -17.97
CA LYS A 121 12.13 17.44 -17.10
C LYS A 121 12.00 18.47 -15.95
N ALA A 122 11.59 19.70 -16.25
CA ALA A 122 11.44 20.76 -15.25
C ALA A 122 10.36 20.46 -14.19
N LEU A 123 9.31 19.73 -14.56
CA LEU A 123 8.31 19.25 -13.60
C LEU A 123 8.94 18.22 -12.67
N ILE A 124 9.62 17.23 -13.23
CA ILE A 124 10.25 16.13 -12.49
C ILE A 124 11.32 16.66 -11.53
N GLY A 125 12.25 17.49 -12.02
CA GLY A 125 13.30 18.10 -11.21
C GLY A 125 12.76 18.93 -10.07
N ARG A 126 11.70 19.71 -10.31
CA ARG A 126 11.05 20.49 -9.24
C ARG A 126 10.44 19.59 -8.17
N GLU A 127 9.70 18.55 -8.54
CA GLU A 127 9.06 17.67 -7.56
C GLU A 127 10.09 16.82 -6.79
N ALA A 128 11.16 16.38 -7.46
CA ALA A 128 12.30 15.72 -6.82
C ALA A 128 13.02 16.65 -5.82
N ALA A 129 13.31 17.89 -6.19
CA ALA A 129 13.94 18.87 -5.30
C ALA A 129 13.05 19.21 -4.09
N ARG A 130 11.74 19.35 -4.30
CA ARG A 130 10.78 19.59 -3.21
C ARG A 130 10.73 18.41 -2.22
N ARG A 131 10.79 17.17 -2.70
CA ARG A 131 10.89 15.98 -1.84
C ARG A 131 12.23 15.91 -1.12
N TYR A 132 13.33 16.14 -1.83
CA TYR A 132 14.68 16.13 -1.28
C TYR A 132 14.79 17.07 -0.06
N GLY A 133 14.36 18.32 -0.23
CA GLY A 133 14.36 19.34 0.84
C GLY A 133 13.24 19.19 1.89
N GLY A 134 12.42 18.15 1.80
CA GLY A 134 11.33 17.89 2.75
C GLY A 134 10.18 18.91 2.67
N MET A 135 10.07 19.71 1.61
CA MET A 135 9.06 20.79 1.49
C MET A 135 7.64 20.28 1.77
N TYR A 136 7.35 19.07 1.33
CA TYR A 136 6.04 18.49 1.52
C TYR A 136 5.83 17.97 2.96
N GLY A 137 6.87 17.64 3.72
CA GLY A 137 6.75 16.78 4.91
C GLY A 137 6.73 15.31 4.50
N LEU A 138 6.31 14.43 5.41
CA LEU A 138 6.14 13.00 5.12
C LEU A 138 5.22 12.79 3.89
N THR A 139 5.68 11.94 2.97
CA THR A 139 4.94 11.54 1.76
C THR A 139 5.11 10.06 1.51
N CYS A 140 4.04 9.41 1.05
CA CYS A 140 4.13 8.04 0.58
C CYS A 140 4.65 8.04 -0.87
N VAL A 141 5.61 7.16 -1.15
CA VAL A 141 6.22 6.97 -2.46
C VAL A 141 5.29 6.17 -3.39
N VAL A 142 4.73 5.10 -2.85
CA VAL A 142 3.77 4.19 -3.48
C VAL A 142 2.40 4.53 -2.92
N ASP A 143 1.80 5.60 -3.43
CA ASP A 143 0.55 6.08 -2.85
C ASP A 143 -0.67 5.47 -3.55
N PHE A 144 -1.55 4.87 -2.75
CA PHE A 144 -2.84 4.34 -3.21
C PHE A 144 -3.82 5.47 -3.58
N ALA A 145 -3.54 6.71 -3.18
CA ALA A 145 -4.22 7.91 -3.63
C ALA A 145 -3.21 8.92 -4.18
N MET A 146 -3.65 9.93 -4.93
CA MET A 146 -2.74 11.00 -5.33
C MET A 146 -2.45 11.93 -4.14
N SER A 147 -1.16 12.13 -3.86
CA SER A 147 -0.66 13.07 -2.87
C SER A 147 0.50 13.89 -3.43
N VAL A 148 0.86 14.98 -2.75
CA VAL A 148 2.01 15.79 -3.19
C VAL A 148 3.28 14.97 -3.18
N GLY A 149 4.12 15.15 -4.20
CA GLY A 149 5.36 14.41 -4.33
C GLY A 149 5.20 12.91 -4.61
N SER A 150 4.01 12.31 -4.60
CA SER A 150 3.91 10.89 -4.96
C SER A 150 4.16 10.68 -6.46
N VAL A 151 4.75 9.52 -6.81
CA VAL A 151 4.99 9.19 -8.23
C VAL A 151 3.68 9.23 -9.04
N PRO A 152 2.55 8.67 -8.56
CA PRO A 152 1.28 8.76 -9.27
C PRO A 152 0.82 10.19 -9.56
N ASN A 153 1.06 11.15 -8.66
CA ASN A 153 0.69 12.55 -8.92
C ASN A 153 1.54 13.16 -10.05
N VAL A 154 2.86 12.93 -10.06
CA VAL A 154 3.72 13.40 -11.16
C VAL A 154 3.32 12.78 -12.49
N VAL A 155 3.07 11.46 -12.50
CA VAL A 155 2.60 10.72 -13.67
C VAL A 155 1.27 11.30 -14.17
N ASN A 156 0.31 11.53 -13.27
CA ASN A 156 -0.99 12.12 -13.61
C ASN A 156 -0.82 13.49 -14.30
N ARG A 157 0.04 14.36 -13.77
CA ARG A 157 0.29 15.70 -14.33
C ARG A 157 0.86 15.67 -15.75
N ILE A 158 1.70 14.68 -16.07
CA ILE A 158 2.19 14.46 -17.43
C ILE A 158 1.05 13.93 -18.33
N LEU A 159 0.29 12.95 -17.84
CA LEU A 159 -0.78 12.30 -18.61
C LEU A 159 -1.96 13.22 -18.96
N GLN A 160 -2.25 14.23 -18.13
CA GLN A 160 -3.36 15.17 -18.35
C GLN A 160 -3.31 15.81 -19.75
N ASN A 161 -2.14 16.27 -20.16
CA ASN A 161 -1.94 17.01 -21.41
C ASN A 161 -1.53 16.11 -22.59
N LEU A 162 -1.28 14.82 -22.35
CA LEU A 162 -0.81 13.89 -23.36
C LEU A 162 -1.96 13.41 -24.26
N ASP A 163 -1.81 13.49 -25.58
CA ASP A 163 -2.81 12.98 -26.53
C ASP A 163 -2.65 11.47 -26.78
N ILE A 164 -3.28 10.70 -25.88
CA ILE A 164 -3.41 9.23 -25.94
C ILE A 164 -4.79 8.80 -25.38
N PRO A 165 -5.27 7.58 -25.70
CA PRO A 165 -6.55 7.09 -25.21
C PRO A 165 -6.69 7.14 -23.68
N LYS A 166 -7.88 7.52 -23.20
CA LYS A 166 -8.14 7.69 -21.75
C LYS A 166 -7.84 6.44 -20.94
N ASP A 167 -8.21 5.26 -21.44
CA ASP A 167 -8.00 4.00 -20.75
C ASP A 167 -6.51 3.61 -20.72
N HIS A 168 -5.71 4.05 -21.69
CA HIS A 168 -4.25 3.93 -21.63
C HIS A 168 -3.67 4.84 -20.53
N LYS A 169 -4.15 6.09 -20.41
CA LYS A 169 -3.74 6.99 -19.32
C LYS A 169 -4.02 6.36 -17.95
N LYS A 170 -5.23 5.82 -17.75
CA LYS A 170 -5.58 5.12 -16.50
C LYS A 170 -4.70 3.90 -16.24
N THR A 171 -4.35 3.15 -17.28
CA THR A 171 -3.48 1.96 -17.15
C THR A 171 -2.07 2.36 -16.74
N ILE A 172 -1.49 3.39 -17.35
CA ILE A 172 -0.17 3.94 -16.97
C ILE A 172 -0.19 4.45 -15.52
N LEU A 173 -1.25 5.16 -15.12
CA LEU A 173 -1.37 5.68 -13.77
C LEU A 173 -1.58 4.56 -12.72
N ALA A 174 -2.41 3.57 -13.04
CA ALA A 174 -2.68 2.42 -12.18
C ALA A 174 -1.44 1.54 -12.00
N SER A 175 -0.63 1.36 -13.06
CA SER A 175 0.57 0.52 -12.99
C SER A 175 1.57 1.03 -11.96
N LYS A 176 1.70 2.34 -11.77
CA LYS A 176 2.63 2.89 -10.77
C LYS A 176 2.03 3.15 -9.39
N SER A 177 0.72 3.31 -9.30
CA SER A 177 0.04 3.43 -8.00
C SER A 177 -0.13 2.04 -7.37
N TRP A 178 -1.31 1.43 -7.45
CA TRP A 178 -1.57 0.14 -6.78
C TRP A 178 -0.88 -1.03 -7.49
N GLY A 179 -0.51 -0.86 -8.77
CA GLY A 179 0.32 -1.83 -9.46
C GLY A 179 1.77 -1.81 -8.99
N MET A 180 2.22 -0.75 -8.31
CA MET A 180 3.57 -0.71 -7.72
C MET A 180 4.69 -1.03 -8.72
N ASN A 181 4.57 -0.57 -9.98
CA ASN A 181 5.54 -0.84 -11.04
C ASN A 181 6.95 -0.41 -10.59
N THR A 182 7.77 -1.40 -10.27
CA THR A 182 9.06 -1.28 -9.56
C THR A 182 8.92 -0.67 -8.16
N SER A 183 9.89 -0.94 -7.29
CA SER A 183 10.00 -0.29 -5.98
C SER A 183 10.56 1.14 -6.05
N TYR A 184 10.78 1.67 -7.26
CA TYR A 184 11.36 3.01 -7.44
C TYR A 184 10.44 4.13 -6.96
N GLY A 185 11.02 5.12 -6.26
CA GLY A 185 10.32 6.32 -5.81
C GLY A 185 10.84 7.61 -6.41
N LEU A 186 9.95 8.58 -6.61
CA LEU A 186 10.32 9.90 -7.12
C LEU A 186 11.35 10.55 -6.20
N GLY A 187 12.45 10.99 -6.78
CA GLY A 187 13.53 11.67 -6.09
C GLY A 187 14.67 10.75 -5.64
N ALA A 188 14.55 9.43 -5.81
CA ALA A 188 15.60 8.51 -5.35
C ALA A 188 16.89 8.70 -6.16
N ALA A 189 16.78 8.72 -7.49
CA ALA A 189 17.92 8.93 -8.37
C ALA A 189 18.46 10.36 -8.24
N PHE A 190 17.58 11.36 -8.12
CA PHE A 190 17.97 12.73 -7.83
C PHE A 190 18.79 12.84 -6.54
N ARG A 191 18.28 12.29 -5.44
CA ARG A 191 18.93 12.32 -4.12
C ARG A 191 20.27 11.60 -4.16
N ALA A 192 20.32 10.39 -4.72
CA ALA A 192 21.56 9.64 -4.87
C ALA A 192 22.60 10.41 -5.68
N ALA A 193 22.19 11.09 -6.76
CA ALA A 193 23.08 11.93 -7.56
C ALA A 193 23.61 13.13 -6.77
N VAL A 194 22.75 13.90 -6.11
CA VAL A 194 23.16 15.05 -5.28
C VAL A 194 24.13 14.62 -4.19
N GLU A 195 23.80 13.56 -3.45
CA GLU A 195 24.63 13.07 -2.34
C GLU A 195 25.92 12.38 -2.81
N SER A 196 26.05 12.06 -4.10
CA SER A 196 27.31 11.62 -4.72
C SER A 196 28.17 12.76 -5.26
N GLY A 197 27.77 14.02 -5.04
CA GLY A 197 28.53 15.21 -5.45
C GLY A 197 28.23 15.72 -6.86
N LYS A 198 27.19 15.21 -7.52
CA LYS A 198 26.78 15.71 -8.85
C LYS A 198 26.05 17.04 -8.74
N THR A 199 26.03 17.79 -9.84
CA THR A 199 25.24 19.02 -9.95
C THR A 199 23.74 18.73 -9.94
N LEU A 200 22.93 19.74 -9.61
CA LEU A 200 21.46 19.61 -9.66
C LEU A 200 20.95 19.29 -11.08
N ALA A 201 21.62 19.75 -12.13
CA ALA A 201 21.26 19.46 -13.51
C ALA A 201 21.51 17.98 -13.88
N GLU A 202 22.61 17.41 -13.39
CA GLU A 202 22.90 15.97 -13.54
C GLU A 202 21.95 15.12 -12.69
N ALA A 203 21.60 15.57 -11.49
CA ALA A 203 20.63 14.89 -10.63
C ALA A 203 19.22 14.88 -11.23
N GLU A 204 18.78 16.02 -11.80
CA GLU A 204 17.52 16.11 -12.55
C GLU A 204 17.52 15.17 -13.75
N GLN A 205 18.64 15.11 -14.49
CA GLN A 205 18.77 14.20 -15.62
C GLN A 205 18.69 12.72 -15.18
N ALA A 206 19.36 12.35 -14.09
CA ALA A 206 19.30 11.00 -13.55
C ALA A 206 17.88 10.58 -13.13
N GLU A 207 17.10 11.51 -12.54
CA GLU A 207 15.71 11.27 -12.18
C GLU A 207 14.83 11.01 -13.41
N VAL A 208 15.01 11.82 -14.47
CA VAL A 208 14.28 11.66 -15.74
C VAL A 208 14.62 10.30 -16.37
N GLU A 209 15.90 9.95 -16.48
CA GLU A 209 16.35 8.69 -17.07
C GLU A 209 15.82 7.48 -16.30
N GLN A 210 15.84 7.54 -14.98
CA GLN A 210 15.32 6.47 -14.14
C GLN A 210 13.79 6.34 -14.28
N LEU A 211 13.05 7.45 -14.31
CA LEU A 211 11.60 7.42 -14.56
C LEU A 211 11.26 6.86 -15.95
N GLN A 212 12.03 7.21 -16.99
CA GLN A 212 11.83 6.61 -18.31
C GLN A 212 12.12 5.10 -18.29
N PHE A 213 13.17 4.69 -17.59
CA PHE A 213 13.63 3.31 -17.56
C PHE A 213 12.63 2.35 -16.92
N ILE A 214 12.00 2.74 -15.80
CA ILE A 214 10.99 1.91 -15.11
C ILE A 214 9.75 1.63 -15.98
N TYR A 215 9.48 2.41 -17.02
CA TYR A 215 8.38 2.13 -17.96
C TYR A 215 8.88 1.44 -19.23
N ARG A 216 10.07 1.80 -19.73
CA ARG A 216 10.63 1.25 -20.97
C ARG A 216 11.02 -0.22 -20.83
N GLU A 217 11.69 -0.56 -19.73
CA GLU A 217 12.26 -1.89 -19.48
C GLU A 217 11.99 -2.27 -18.01
N PRO A 218 10.71 -2.45 -17.62
CA PRO A 218 10.33 -2.50 -16.21
C PRO A 218 10.98 -3.66 -15.45
N VAL A 219 11.12 -4.85 -16.07
CA VAL A 219 11.77 -6.02 -15.43
C VAL A 219 13.25 -5.73 -15.17
N GLU A 220 13.95 -5.20 -16.16
CA GLU A 220 15.38 -4.88 -16.01
C GLU A 220 15.59 -3.71 -15.05
N ALA A 221 14.68 -2.73 -15.04
CA ALA A 221 14.72 -1.63 -14.09
C ALA A 221 14.57 -2.09 -12.64
N GLN A 222 13.62 -2.98 -12.35
CA GLN A 222 13.48 -3.56 -11.02
C GLN A 222 14.70 -4.40 -10.65
N ALA A 223 15.23 -5.20 -11.58
CA ALA A 223 16.41 -6.03 -11.33
C ALA A 223 17.64 -5.19 -10.97
N LYS A 224 17.93 -4.13 -11.74
CA LYS A 224 19.05 -3.21 -11.45
C LYS A 224 18.85 -2.47 -10.13
N LEU A 225 17.63 -2.11 -9.78
CA LEU A 225 17.33 -1.51 -8.48
C LEU A 225 17.68 -2.47 -7.34
N MET A 226 17.31 -3.74 -7.45
CA MET A 226 17.65 -4.77 -6.46
C MET A 226 19.15 -5.04 -6.35
N GLU A 227 19.87 -5.04 -7.48
CA GLU A 227 21.33 -5.13 -7.49
C GLU A 227 21.98 -3.95 -6.76
N SER A 228 21.46 -2.73 -6.97
CA SER A 228 22.01 -1.50 -6.37
C SER A 228 21.89 -1.47 -4.84
N ILE A 229 20.89 -2.15 -4.28
CA ILE A 229 20.68 -2.25 -2.82
C ILE A 229 21.27 -3.56 -2.24
N GLY A 230 21.88 -4.40 -3.08
CA GLY A 230 22.54 -5.62 -2.64
C GLY A 230 21.59 -6.76 -2.25
N HIS A 231 20.42 -6.86 -2.90
CA HIS A 231 19.48 -7.96 -2.72
C HIS A 231 20.14 -9.32 -2.98
N LYS A 232 19.94 -10.30 -2.09
CA LYS A 232 20.64 -11.59 -2.14
C LYS A 232 19.77 -12.81 -1.84
N SER A 233 18.51 -12.62 -1.46
CA SER A 233 17.64 -13.73 -1.04
C SER A 233 17.31 -14.71 -2.16
N PHE A 234 17.25 -14.24 -3.41
CA PHE A 234 17.01 -15.06 -4.60
C PHE A 234 17.36 -14.29 -5.88
N ASP A 235 17.37 -14.99 -7.02
CA ASP A 235 17.55 -14.40 -8.35
C ASP A 235 16.25 -13.70 -8.81
N VAL A 236 16.25 -12.37 -8.74
CA VAL A 236 15.11 -11.53 -9.08
C VAL A 236 14.76 -11.54 -10.57
N ARG A 237 15.75 -11.71 -11.46
CA ARG A 237 15.49 -11.79 -12.91
C ARG A 237 14.84 -13.12 -13.26
N LYS A 238 15.36 -14.21 -12.69
CA LYS A 238 14.76 -15.54 -12.83
C LYS A 238 13.33 -15.55 -12.29
N TYR A 239 13.10 -14.98 -11.11
CA TYR A 239 11.76 -14.83 -10.54
C TYR A 239 10.80 -14.12 -11.52
N MET A 240 11.15 -12.92 -12.00
CA MET A 240 10.26 -12.13 -12.86
C MET A 240 10.03 -12.80 -14.22
N LYS A 241 11.03 -13.50 -14.76
CA LYS A 241 10.89 -14.30 -15.99
C LYS A 241 9.87 -15.42 -15.81
N GLU A 242 10.02 -16.25 -14.77
CA GLU A 242 9.08 -17.35 -14.51
C GLU A 242 7.67 -16.82 -14.19
N TYR A 243 7.58 -15.70 -13.46
CA TYR A 243 6.30 -15.07 -13.16
C TYR A 243 5.59 -14.58 -14.44
N LYS A 244 6.34 -13.97 -15.38
CA LYS A 244 5.84 -13.57 -16.70
C LYS A 244 5.25 -14.76 -17.46
N GLU A 245 5.96 -15.88 -17.48
CA GLU A 245 5.52 -17.09 -18.16
C GLU A 245 4.24 -17.67 -17.53
N ARG A 246 4.19 -17.77 -16.19
CA ARG A 246 3.03 -18.32 -15.47
C ARG A 246 1.79 -17.44 -15.52
N MET A 247 1.95 -16.11 -15.49
CA MET A 247 0.81 -15.17 -15.47
C MET A 247 0.27 -14.82 -16.86
N ARG A 248 1.05 -15.00 -17.93
CA ARG A 248 0.61 -14.73 -19.31
C ARG A 248 -0.78 -15.26 -19.65
N PRO A 249 -1.11 -16.56 -19.47
CA PRO A 249 -2.43 -17.08 -19.87
C PRO A 249 -3.59 -16.39 -19.15
N TYR A 250 -3.39 -15.94 -17.90
CA TYR A 250 -4.42 -15.26 -17.12
C TYR A 250 -4.56 -13.78 -17.50
N VAL A 251 -3.45 -13.12 -17.86
CA VAL A 251 -3.46 -11.77 -18.44
C VAL A 251 -4.19 -11.77 -19.80
N GLU A 252 -3.87 -12.72 -20.67
CA GLU A 252 -4.53 -12.89 -21.98
C GLU A 252 -6.03 -13.15 -21.82
N ALA A 253 -6.41 -14.04 -20.89
CA ALA A 253 -7.81 -14.32 -20.60
C ALA A 253 -8.55 -13.07 -20.09
N ALA A 254 -7.96 -12.32 -19.15
CA ALA A 254 -8.56 -11.11 -18.61
C ALA A 254 -8.77 -10.02 -19.68
N LEU A 255 -7.76 -9.78 -20.54
CA LEU A 255 -7.89 -8.85 -21.67
C LEU A 255 -9.02 -9.28 -22.62
N LYS A 256 -9.00 -10.55 -23.05
CA LYS A 256 -10.03 -11.10 -23.94
C LYS A 256 -11.43 -11.00 -23.34
N ALA A 257 -11.53 -11.12 -22.03
CA ALA A 257 -12.79 -11.06 -21.30
C ALA A 257 -13.25 -9.62 -21.01
N GLY A 258 -12.49 -8.60 -21.44
CA GLY A 258 -12.85 -7.17 -21.31
C GLY A 258 -12.51 -6.56 -19.94
N VAL A 259 -11.61 -7.18 -19.17
CA VAL A 259 -11.08 -6.56 -17.95
C VAL A 259 -10.17 -5.40 -18.36
N HIS A 260 -10.37 -4.23 -17.75
CA HIS A 260 -9.58 -3.05 -18.08
C HIS A 260 -8.10 -3.29 -17.76
N PRO A 261 -7.13 -2.94 -18.63
CA PRO A 261 -5.70 -3.19 -18.40
C PRO A 261 -5.15 -2.58 -17.10
N GLY A 262 -5.62 -1.39 -16.71
CA GLY A 262 -5.40 -0.81 -15.39
C GLY A 262 -5.77 -1.72 -14.19
N ASN A 263 -6.77 -2.60 -14.29
CA ASN A 263 -7.05 -3.59 -13.24
C ASN A 263 -6.13 -4.80 -13.34
N ILE A 264 -5.69 -5.18 -14.55
CA ILE A 264 -4.77 -6.29 -14.81
C ILE A 264 -3.37 -6.02 -14.22
N VAL A 265 -2.91 -4.77 -14.24
CA VAL A 265 -1.64 -4.38 -13.59
C VAL A 265 -1.76 -4.19 -12.08
N VAL A 266 -2.96 -4.14 -11.52
CA VAL A 266 -3.20 -3.87 -10.09
C VAL A 266 -3.42 -5.14 -9.30
N VAL A 267 -4.40 -5.96 -9.73
CA VAL A 267 -4.86 -7.12 -8.96
C VAL A 267 -3.72 -8.09 -8.63
N PRO A 268 -2.85 -8.48 -9.58
CA PRO A 268 -1.76 -9.42 -9.30
C PRO A 268 -0.63 -8.85 -8.43
N ALA A 269 -0.41 -7.53 -8.41
CA ALA A 269 0.64 -6.96 -7.56
C ALA A 269 0.17 -6.88 -6.11
N TYR A 270 -1.09 -6.47 -5.92
CA TYR A 270 -1.60 -6.14 -4.61
C TYR A 270 -1.90 -7.35 -3.73
N CYS A 271 -2.07 -8.54 -4.31
CA CYS A 271 -2.46 -9.75 -3.57
C CYS A 271 -1.29 -10.61 -3.04
N VAL A 272 -0.05 -10.31 -3.41
CA VAL A 272 1.08 -11.22 -3.13
C VAL A 272 1.83 -10.92 -1.82
N GLY A 273 1.61 -9.74 -1.21
CA GLY A 273 2.40 -9.22 -0.10
C GLY A 273 2.48 -10.15 1.13
N ASP A 274 1.55 -11.08 1.33
CA ASP A 274 1.60 -11.98 2.48
C ASP A 274 2.51 -13.22 2.29
N VAL A 275 3.14 -13.37 1.12
CA VAL A 275 4.12 -14.44 0.87
C VAL A 275 5.53 -13.85 0.87
N GLY A 276 6.25 -13.99 1.99
CA GLY A 276 7.63 -13.52 2.08
C GLY A 276 7.81 -12.02 2.32
N HIS A 277 6.72 -11.27 2.51
CA HIS A 277 6.74 -9.86 2.97
C HIS A 277 5.97 -9.65 4.30
N HIS A 278 4.67 -9.96 4.40
CA HIS A 278 3.94 -9.90 5.70
C HIS A 278 4.06 -11.17 6.54
N ILE A 279 4.21 -12.34 5.91
CA ILE A 279 4.73 -13.53 6.58
C ILE A 279 6.22 -13.58 6.23
N ALA A 280 7.03 -12.95 7.07
CA ALA A 280 8.46 -12.78 6.84
C ALA A 280 9.25 -12.72 8.15
N GLN A 281 10.58 -12.73 8.03
CA GLN A 281 11.46 -12.67 9.19
C GLN A 281 11.35 -11.34 9.96
N SER A 282 11.14 -10.21 9.28
CA SER A 282 10.93 -8.90 9.91
C SER A 282 9.68 -8.92 10.82
N ALA A 283 8.57 -9.47 10.32
CA ALA A 283 7.34 -9.69 11.07
C ALA A 283 7.58 -10.54 12.33
N TYR A 284 8.24 -11.69 12.17
CA TYR A 284 8.53 -12.59 13.29
C TYR A 284 9.42 -11.93 14.35
N ASN A 285 10.31 -11.02 13.94
CA ASN A 285 11.14 -10.25 14.86
C ASN A 285 10.33 -9.17 15.60
N MET A 286 9.49 -8.42 14.88
CA MET A 286 8.66 -7.36 15.45
C MET A 286 7.67 -7.92 16.48
N PHE A 287 7.01 -9.04 16.16
CA PHE A 287 5.99 -9.66 17.01
C PHE A 287 6.53 -10.55 18.14
N LYS A 288 7.85 -10.57 18.38
CA LYS A 288 8.42 -11.04 19.66
C LYS A 288 7.91 -10.22 20.84
N ASP A 289 7.54 -8.96 20.58
CA ASP A 289 6.90 -8.10 21.55
C ASP A 289 5.43 -8.52 21.74
N ASP A 290 5.10 -8.96 22.94
CA ASP A 290 3.75 -9.40 23.30
C ASP A 290 2.71 -8.29 23.20
N VAL A 291 3.07 -7.04 23.51
CA VAL A 291 2.15 -5.90 23.40
C VAL A 291 1.89 -5.60 21.92
N ALA A 292 2.92 -5.61 21.08
CA ALA A 292 2.75 -5.42 19.64
C ALA A 292 1.89 -6.51 19.00
N PHE A 293 2.12 -7.78 19.36
CA PHE A 293 1.30 -8.89 18.86
C PHE A 293 -0.14 -8.83 19.38
N ALA A 294 -0.35 -8.52 20.66
CA ALA A 294 -1.69 -8.37 21.22
C ALA A 294 -2.48 -7.23 20.56
N ILE A 295 -1.82 -6.13 20.20
CA ILE A 295 -2.43 -5.05 19.39
C ILE A 295 -2.87 -5.59 18.03
N TYR A 296 -1.98 -6.26 17.30
CA TYR A 296 -2.31 -6.82 15.98
C TYR A 296 -3.49 -7.81 16.05
N GLU A 297 -3.46 -8.73 17.02
CA GLU A 297 -4.54 -9.69 17.27
C GLU A 297 -5.87 -8.98 17.58
N SER A 298 -5.84 -8.00 18.48
CA SER A 298 -7.06 -7.30 18.91
C SER A 298 -7.64 -6.44 17.79
N VAL A 299 -6.81 -5.73 17.03
CA VAL A 299 -7.22 -4.91 15.88
C VAL A 299 -7.87 -5.78 14.80
N THR A 300 -7.29 -6.95 14.51
CA THR A 300 -7.86 -7.93 13.57
C THR A 300 -9.22 -8.43 14.06
N GLN A 301 -9.36 -8.72 15.36
CA GLN A 301 -10.62 -9.17 15.95
C GLN A 301 -11.70 -8.07 15.95
N VAL A 302 -11.33 -6.80 16.18
CA VAL A 302 -12.27 -5.66 16.06
C VAL A 302 -12.85 -5.60 14.66
N MET A 303 -12.00 -5.75 13.63
CA MET A 303 -12.43 -5.76 12.24
C MET A 303 -13.40 -6.91 11.95
N GLU A 304 -13.03 -8.15 12.32
CA GLU A 304 -13.87 -9.33 12.14
C GLU A 304 -15.26 -9.13 12.78
N ASN A 305 -15.29 -8.75 14.06
CA ASN A 305 -16.55 -8.58 14.79
C ASN A 305 -17.41 -7.46 14.20
N THR A 306 -16.79 -6.35 13.80
CA THR A 306 -17.52 -5.21 13.24
C THR A 306 -18.10 -5.53 11.86
N LEU A 307 -17.38 -6.26 11.01
CA LEU A 307 -17.86 -6.72 9.70
C LEU A 307 -19.06 -7.66 9.83
N TYR A 308 -18.97 -8.69 10.68
CA TYR A 308 -20.10 -9.61 10.88
C TYR A 308 -21.30 -8.92 11.53
N ARG A 309 -21.08 -8.01 12.49
CA ARG A 309 -22.13 -7.18 13.06
C ARG A 309 -22.84 -6.34 12.00
N ALA A 310 -22.10 -5.75 11.06
CA ALA A 310 -22.67 -4.97 9.96
C ALA A 310 -23.54 -5.83 9.03
N LEU A 311 -23.08 -7.04 8.73
CA LEU A 311 -23.82 -8.01 7.92
C LEU A 311 -25.11 -8.49 8.61
N GLU A 312 -25.06 -8.76 9.91
CA GLU A 312 -26.22 -9.17 10.72
C GLU A 312 -27.28 -8.07 10.78
N LYS A 313 -26.86 -6.82 10.98
CA LYS A 313 -27.74 -5.64 11.03
C LYS A 313 -28.25 -5.16 9.67
N ASP A 314 -27.90 -5.84 8.57
CA ASP A 314 -28.21 -5.41 7.20
C ASP A 314 -27.73 -3.98 6.90
N ALA A 315 -26.60 -3.57 7.48
CA ALA A 315 -26.08 -2.21 7.34
C ALA A 315 -25.27 -1.99 6.05
N ILE A 316 -24.83 -3.07 5.40
CA ILE A 316 -24.01 -3.03 4.18
C ILE A 316 -24.92 -2.78 2.98
N LYS A 317 -24.71 -1.65 2.28
CA LYS A 317 -25.53 -1.25 1.12
C LYS A 317 -24.76 -1.33 -0.20
N SER A 318 -23.44 -1.43 -0.13
CA SER A 318 -22.55 -1.61 -1.28
C SER A 318 -21.32 -2.43 -0.91
N GLU A 319 -20.64 -2.97 -1.91
CA GLU A 319 -19.33 -3.62 -1.79
C GLU A 319 -18.28 -2.67 -1.17
N TRP A 320 -18.44 -1.36 -1.37
CA TRP A 320 -17.60 -0.32 -0.79
C TRP A 320 -17.82 -0.12 0.71
N ASP A 321 -19.00 -0.49 1.25
CA ASP A 321 -19.24 -0.44 2.68
C ASP A 321 -18.44 -1.53 3.41
N VAL A 322 -18.23 -2.69 2.79
CA VAL A 322 -17.34 -3.74 3.33
C VAL A 322 -15.92 -3.18 3.50
N LEU A 323 -15.39 -2.51 2.46
CA LEU A 323 -14.08 -1.85 2.51
C LEU A 323 -14.02 -0.77 3.60
N ALA A 324 -15.02 0.10 3.65
CA ALA A 324 -15.08 1.22 4.59
C ALA A 324 -15.15 0.74 6.04
N ILE A 325 -15.94 -0.31 6.31
CA ILE A 325 -16.06 -0.91 7.65
C ILE A 325 -14.78 -1.62 8.03
N ALA A 326 -14.19 -2.42 7.14
CA ALA A 326 -12.94 -3.12 7.41
C ALA A 326 -11.82 -2.15 7.78
N THR A 327 -11.52 -1.19 6.91
CA THR A 327 -10.42 -0.23 7.11
C THR A 327 -10.70 0.82 8.18
N GLY A 328 -11.97 1.21 8.37
CA GLY A 328 -12.35 2.17 9.39
C GLY A 328 -12.33 1.58 10.80
N SER A 329 -12.73 0.31 10.96
CA SER A 329 -12.79 -0.34 12.27
C SER A 329 -11.38 -0.59 12.82
N THR A 330 -10.43 -0.97 11.97
CA THR A 330 -9.03 -1.10 12.40
C THR A 330 -8.41 0.25 12.76
N ALA A 331 -8.63 1.29 11.96
CA ALA A 331 -8.18 2.64 12.27
C ALA A 331 -8.75 3.15 13.61
N CYS A 332 -10.05 2.93 13.84
CA CYS A 332 -10.72 3.27 15.10
C CYS A 332 -10.12 2.48 16.29
N ALA A 333 -9.86 1.18 16.11
CA ALA A 333 -9.21 0.35 17.12
C ALA A 333 -7.80 0.86 17.50
N THR A 334 -6.99 1.22 16.50
CA THR A 334 -5.64 1.75 16.71
C THR A 334 -5.67 3.04 17.53
N VAL A 335 -6.55 3.98 17.20
CA VAL A 335 -6.67 5.24 17.94
C VAL A 335 -7.19 5.00 19.36
N TYR A 336 -8.14 4.07 19.54
CA TYR A 336 -8.61 3.71 20.88
C TYR A 336 -7.46 3.20 21.76
N ILE A 337 -6.60 2.33 21.23
CA ILE A 337 -5.40 1.84 21.93
C ILE A 337 -4.44 2.99 22.28
N LEU A 338 -4.22 3.93 21.36
CA LEU A 338 -3.39 5.11 21.57
C LEU A 338 -3.96 5.99 22.71
N TRP A 339 -5.27 6.20 22.74
CA TRP A 339 -5.96 7.00 23.76
C TRP A 339 -5.94 6.36 25.15
N LYS A 340 -5.79 5.03 25.27
CA LYS A 340 -5.62 4.36 26.58
C LYS A 340 -4.31 4.76 27.29
N ASP A 341 -3.33 5.29 26.55
CA ASP A 341 -2.09 5.88 27.08
C ASP A 341 -2.14 7.43 27.10
N ALA A 342 -3.32 8.03 26.90
CA ALA A 342 -3.55 9.48 26.85
C ALA A 342 -2.79 10.25 25.75
N PHE A 343 -2.32 9.57 24.70
CA PHE A 343 -1.77 10.22 23.52
C PHE A 343 -2.88 10.62 22.56
N THR A 344 -2.96 11.89 22.17
CA THR A 344 -3.91 12.34 21.14
C THR A 344 -3.29 12.17 19.74
N VAL A 345 -4.12 12.06 18.69
CA VAL A 345 -3.60 11.96 17.32
C VAL A 345 -2.76 13.20 16.93
N PRO A 346 -3.16 14.45 17.24
CA PRO A 346 -2.33 15.62 16.99
C PRO A 346 -0.93 15.54 17.60
N MET A 347 -0.76 14.96 18.80
CA MET A 347 0.56 14.78 19.43
C MET A 347 1.47 13.86 18.60
N VAL A 348 0.91 12.76 18.08
CA VAL A 348 1.67 11.79 17.29
C VAL A 348 2.00 12.36 15.91
N VAL A 349 1.06 13.06 15.28
CA VAL A 349 1.28 13.78 14.01
C VAL A 349 2.39 14.81 14.18
N ASP A 350 2.34 15.64 15.23
CA ASP A 350 3.39 16.63 15.52
C ASP A 350 4.75 15.99 15.76
N LEU A 351 4.80 14.90 16.54
CA LEU A 351 6.02 14.16 16.80
C LEU A 351 6.66 13.62 15.52
N LEU A 352 5.91 12.85 14.72
CA LEU A 352 6.48 12.17 13.54
C LEU A 352 6.79 13.16 12.41
N VAL A 353 6.00 14.22 12.24
CA VAL A 353 6.29 15.28 11.26
C VAL A 353 7.53 16.09 11.65
N LYS A 354 7.70 16.46 12.93
CA LYS A 354 8.93 17.13 13.39
C LYS A 354 10.15 16.21 13.30
N ARG A 355 10.00 14.94 13.70
CA ARG A 355 11.04 13.93 13.56
C ARG A 355 11.46 13.76 12.11
N PHE A 356 10.52 13.77 11.16
CA PHE A 356 10.82 13.70 9.74
C PHE A 356 11.77 14.80 9.28
N TYR A 357 11.50 16.07 9.63
CA TYR A 357 12.38 17.16 9.23
C TYR A 357 13.78 17.04 9.83
N ASN A 358 13.86 16.63 11.10
CA ASN A 358 15.14 16.38 11.73
C ASN A 358 15.87 15.20 11.06
N TYR A 359 15.15 14.14 10.69
CA TYR A 359 15.70 12.99 10.00
C TYR A 359 16.21 13.35 8.61
N ALA A 360 15.47 14.15 7.84
CA ALA A 360 15.89 14.65 6.52
C ALA A 360 17.17 15.50 6.61
N ALA A 361 17.28 16.35 7.64
CA ALA A 361 18.49 17.15 7.88
C ALA A 361 19.70 16.30 8.30
N MET A 362 19.49 15.27 9.13
CA MET A 362 20.56 14.39 9.61
C MET A 362 20.95 13.30 8.60
N ASN A 363 20.06 12.95 7.68
CA ASN A 363 20.21 11.85 6.73
C ASN A 363 19.79 12.30 5.32
N PRO A 364 20.53 13.23 4.69
CA PRO A 364 20.17 13.72 3.36
C PRO A 364 20.19 12.60 2.29
N LYS A 365 20.95 11.52 2.53
CA LYS A 365 21.00 10.28 1.72
C LYS A 365 19.97 9.19 2.08
N ARG A 366 18.96 9.51 2.89
CA ARG A 366 17.90 8.56 3.31
C ARG A 366 17.26 7.82 2.14
N GLY A 367 16.73 6.63 2.38
CA GLY A 367 15.95 5.86 1.41
C GLY A 367 14.60 6.52 1.10
N GLU A 368 13.98 6.15 -0.01
CA GLU A 368 12.60 6.55 -0.31
C GLU A 368 11.59 5.83 0.61
N ALA A 369 11.88 4.59 0.99
CA ALA A 369 11.02 3.80 1.88
C ALA A 369 11.06 4.26 3.35
N ASP A 370 12.12 4.96 3.78
CA ASP A 370 12.31 5.44 5.16
C ASP A 370 11.17 6.36 5.66
N GLU A 371 10.35 6.89 4.74
CA GLU A 371 9.24 7.82 5.02
C GLU A 371 7.86 7.24 4.76
N LEU A 372 7.79 6.11 4.04
CA LEU A 372 6.59 5.57 3.41
C LEU A 372 5.54 5.21 4.47
N HIS A 373 5.86 4.26 5.33
CA HIS A 373 4.93 3.68 6.28
C HIS A 373 4.51 4.62 7.41
N ASN A 374 5.39 5.53 7.84
CA ASN A 374 5.00 6.55 8.82
C ASN A 374 3.91 7.48 8.26
N ALA A 375 3.91 7.77 6.96
CA ALA A 375 2.83 8.56 6.34
C ALA A 375 1.48 7.83 6.40
N ASP A 376 1.46 6.53 6.05
CA ASP A 376 0.22 5.74 6.06
C ASP A 376 -0.30 5.49 7.49
N PHE A 377 0.61 5.29 8.46
CA PHE A 377 0.25 5.20 9.87
C PHE A 377 -0.45 6.47 10.37
N LEU A 378 0.11 7.66 10.07
CA LEU A 378 -0.50 8.93 10.46
C LEU A 378 -1.87 9.15 9.80
N ASP A 379 -2.01 8.83 8.52
CA ASP A 379 -3.27 8.95 7.78
C ASP A 379 -4.35 8.01 8.37
N MET A 380 -3.96 6.81 8.81
CA MET A 380 -4.82 5.89 9.55
C MET A 380 -5.25 6.48 10.90
N LEU A 381 -4.35 7.10 11.67
CA LEU A 381 -4.71 7.70 12.95
C LEU A 381 -5.74 8.83 12.79
N VAL A 382 -5.55 9.72 11.82
CA VAL A 382 -6.52 10.80 11.54
C VAL A 382 -7.88 10.24 11.14
N ARG A 383 -7.89 9.19 10.31
CA ARG A 383 -9.14 8.48 9.98
C ARG A 383 -9.79 7.88 11.24
N GLY A 384 -9.02 7.19 12.07
CA GLY A 384 -9.50 6.56 13.30
C GLY A 384 -10.11 7.56 14.28
N GLU A 385 -9.47 8.72 14.48
CA GLU A 385 -9.98 9.79 15.35
C GLU A 385 -11.29 10.36 14.81
N SER A 386 -11.40 10.59 13.50
CA SER A 386 -12.66 11.06 12.88
C SER A 386 -13.84 10.07 13.02
N ILE A 387 -13.55 8.79 13.27
CA ILE A 387 -14.56 7.77 13.54
C ILE A 387 -14.87 7.70 15.04
N LEU A 388 -13.83 7.61 15.87
CA LEU A 388 -13.92 7.36 17.30
C LEU A 388 -14.45 8.56 18.10
N ASP A 389 -14.10 9.79 17.71
CA ASP A 389 -14.49 10.99 18.45
C ASP A 389 -16.02 11.20 18.44
N VAL A 390 -16.51 11.92 19.44
CA VAL A 390 -17.93 12.16 19.68
C VAL A 390 -18.55 13.03 18.59
N GLU A 391 -19.83 12.82 18.31
CA GLU A 391 -20.58 13.72 17.43
C GLU A 391 -20.69 15.13 18.05
N PRO A 392 -20.59 16.22 17.25
CA PRO A 392 -20.43 16.28 15.79
C PRO A 392 -18.96 16.33 15.32
N LYS A 393 -17.97 16.13 16.20
CA LYS A 393 -16.54 16.19 15.83
C LYS A 393 -16.11 14.95 15.03
N GLY A 394 -16.49 13.78 15.52
CA GLY A 394 -16.32 12.50 14.84
C GLY A 394 -17.66 11.81 14.57
N SER A 395 -17.60 10.49 14.38
CA SER A 395 -18.76 9.66 14.03
C SER A 395 -19.35 8.89 15.23
N GLY A 396 -18.96 9.24 16.47
CA GLY A 396 -19.47 8.61 17.69
C GLY A 396 -19.14 7.12 17.79
N GLY A 397 -17.99 6.69 17.26
CA GLY A 397 -17.58 5.28 17.23
C GLY A 397 -18.36 4.43 16.23
N LYS A 398 -18.95 5.03 15.20
CA LYS A 398 -19.76 4.34 14.19
C LYS A 398 -19.21 4.49 12.78
N ILE A 399 -19.32 3.43 11.99
CA ILE A 399 -18.99 3.42 10.56
C ILE A 399 -20.23 2.95 9.82
N ARG A 400 -20.76 3.78 8.92
CA ARG A 400 -22.03 3.49 8.21
C ARG A 400 -23.18 3.14 9.19
N GLY A 401 -23.20 3.79 10.35
CA GLY A 401 -24.20 3.52 11.40
C GLY A 401 -23.95 2.26 12.24
N VAL A 402 -22.90 1.49 11.96
CA VAL A 402 -22.50 0.31 12.73
C VAL A 402 -21.50 0.70 13.80
N GLU A 403 -21.81 0.40 15.06
CA GLU A 403 -20.88 0.56 16.18
C GLU A 403 -19.67 -0.36 16.04
N VAL A 404 -18.47 0.22 16.13
CA VAL A 404 -17.21 -0.52 16.14
C VAL A 404 -17.11 -1.35 17.42
N ASP A 405 -16.74 -2.63 17.29
CA ASP A 405 -16.57 -3.51 18.44
C ASP A 405 -15.17 -3.36 19.06
N LEU A 406 -15.02 -2.44 20.03
CA LEU A 406 -13.75 -2.25 20.74
C LEU A 406 -13.52 -3.28 21.87
N SER A 407 -14.49 -4.15 22.15
CA SER A 407 -14.40 -5.10 23.26
C SER A 407 -13.22 -6.10 23.20
N PRO A 408 -12.70 -6.51 22.02
CA PRO A 408 -11.47 -7.31 21.95
C PRO A 408 -10.27 -6.63 22.62
N ILE A 409 -10.18 -5.29 22.56
CA ILE A 409 -9.08 -4.53 23.14
C ILE A 409 -9.19 -4.51 24.66
N ASP A 410 -10.39 -4.24 25.19
CA ASP A 410 -10.62 -4.17 26.63
C ASP A 410 -10.51 -5.53 27.33
N LYS A 411 -10.85 -6.61 26.62
CA LYS A 411 -10.77 -7.99 27.12
C LYS A 411 -9.39 -8.61 26.94
N ASN A 412 -8.50 -8.02 26.13
CA ASN A 412 -7.16 -8.54 25.92
C ASN A 412 -6.30 -8.30 27.18
N ASP A 413 -5.85 -9.37 27.83
CA ASP A 413 -5.10 -9.28 29.09
C ASP A 413 -3.79 -8.52 28.94
N VAL A 414 -3.09 -8.66 27.81
CA VAL A 414 -1.83 -7.96 27.54
C VAL A 414 -2.07 -6.46 27.41
N ILE A 415 -3.04 -6.06 26.57
CA ILE A 415 -3.34 -4.64 26.35
C ILE A 415 -3.89 -4.00 27.62
N SER A 416 -4.74 -4.70 28.38
CA SER A 416 -5.34 -4.16 29.60
C SER A 416 -4.37 -4.08 30.77
N ASN A 417 -3.23 -4.78 30.71
CA ASN A 417 -2.24 -4.82 31.80
C ASN A 417 -0.81 -4.44 31.34
N PRO A 418 -0.57 -3.24 30.79
CA PRO A 418 0.76 -2.82 30.31
C PRO A 418 1.84 -2.85 31.41
N GLN A 419 1.44 -2.72 32.68
CA GLN A 419 2.32 -2.80 33.84
C GLN A 419 3.03 -4.15 34.02
N ARG A 420 2.57 -5.21 33.35
CA ARG A 420 3.23 -6.52 33.37
C ARG A 420 4.41 -6.62 32.39
N TYR A 421 4.54 -5.67 31.47
CA TYR A 421 5.49 -5.70 30.36
C TYR A 421 6.59 -4.63 30.49
N THR A 422 6.63 -3.89 31.61
CA THR A 422 7.64 -2.87 31.89
C THR A 422 7.72 -2.58 33.40
N TYR A 423 8.42 -1.51 33.79
CA TYR A 423 8.41 -1.02 35.16
C TYR A 423 6.97 -0.62 35.60
N PRO A 424 6.33 -1.36 36.53
CA PRO A 424 4.87 -1.32 36.71
C PRO A 424 4.28 0.06 37.02
N GLY A 425 4.98 0.88 37.83
CA GLY A 425 4.50 2.21 38.22
C GLY A 425 4.56 3.26 37.10
N CYS A 426 5.24 2.97 36.00
CA CYS A 426 5.49 3.92 34.90
C CYS A 426 5.01 3.39 33.53
N ALA A 427 4.11 2.41 33.52
CA ALA A 427 3.67 1.72 32.31
C ALA A 427 2.67 2.52 31.43
N ILE A 428 2.87 3.84 31.35
CA ILE A 428 1.96 4.79 30.70
C ILE A 428 2.27 5.04 29.21
N THR A 429 3.34 4.44 28.67
CA THR A 429 3.75 4.60 27.26
C THR A 429 3.90 3.27 26.53
N GLN A 430 3.49 2.15 27.11
CA GLN A 430 3.78 0.83 26.57
C GLN A 430 2.99 0.53 25.28
N ARG A 431 1.71 0.91 25.25
CA ARG A 431 0.88 0.71 24.05
C ARG A 431 1.35 1.67 22.96
N PHE A 432 1.66 2.92 23.33
CA PHE A 432 2.28 3.88 22.41
C PHE A 432 3.60 3.34 21.83
N ALA A 433 4.51 2.81 22.66
CA ALA A 433 5.79 2.27 22.20
C ALA A 433 5.61 1.09 21.23
N ALA A 434 4.66 0.18 21.50
CA ALA A 434 4.32 -0.89 20.59
C ALA A 434 3.71 -0.38 19.27
N LEU A 435 2.83 0.63 19.33
CA LEU A 435 2.29 1.30 18.14
C LEU A 435 3.39 2.00 17.32
N MET A 436 4.41 2.57 17.94
CA MET A 436 5.53 3.18 17.20
C MET A 436 6.37 2.15 16.45
N LYS A 437 6.50 0.92 16.96
CA LYS A 437 7.10 -0.19 16.18
C LYS A 437 6.24 -0.52 14.96
N LEU A 438 4.92 -0.58 15.16
CA LEU A 438 3.95 -0.83 14.09
C LEU A 438 3.81 0.35 13.12
N ALA A 439 4.25 1.56 13.48
CA ALA A 439 4.25 2.71 12.57
C ALA A 439 5.25 2.58 11.42
N ASP A 440 6.26 1.72 11.58
CA ASP A 440 7.21 1.37 10.52
C ASP A 440 6.68 0.25 9.62
N PHE A 441 5.60 -0.43 10.03
CA PHE A 441 4.91 -1.46 9.24
C PHE A 441 3.39 -1.49 9.53
N PRO A 442 2.65 -0.40 9.20
CA PRO A 442 1.24 -0.24 9.54
C PRO A 442 0.34 -1.17 8.74
N CYS A 443 0.86 -1.87 7.74
CA CYS A 443 0.13 -2.91 7.01
C CYS A 443 -0.42 -4.00 7.93
N TYR A 444 0.03 -4.17 9.18
CA TYR A 444 -0.64 -5.05 10.15
C TYR A 444 -1.82 -4.39 10.90
N LEU A 445 -1.87 -3.06 10.95
CA LEU A 445 -2.98 -2.29 11.52
C LEU A 445 -4.04 -1.94 10.47
N THR A 446 -3.64 -1.86 9.19
CA THR A 446 -4.52 -1.89 8.04
C THR A 446 -4.11 -3.05 7.15
N PRO A 447 -4.50 -4.30 7.50
CA PRO A 447 -4.11 -5.51 6.77
C PRO A 447 -4.22 -5.31 5.26
N GLU A 448 -3.08 -5.32 4.56
CA GLU A 448 -3.08 -5.15 3.11
C GLU A 448 -3.84 -6.29 2.45
N VAL A 449 -3.69 -7.50 2.97
CA VAL A 449 -4.46 -8.70 2.60
C VAL A 449 -5.97 -8.46 2.60
N VAL A 450 -6.47 -7.66 3.55
CA VAL A 450 -7.90 -7.31 3.64
C VAL A 450 -8.28 -6.40 2.49
N THR A 451 -7.49 -5.35 2.24
CA THR A 451 -7.76 -4.40 1.17
C THR A 451 -7.62 -5.08 -0.20
N ALA A 452 -6.61 -5.91 -0.42
CA ALA A 452 -6.40 -6.65 -1.66
C ALA A 452 -7.55 -7.62 -1.97
N THR A 453 -8.00 -8.39 -0.96
CA THR A 453 -9.11 -9.35 -1.10
C THR A 453 -10.43 -8.65 -1.39
N ILE A 454 -10.74 -7.58 -0.65
CA ILE A 454 -11.97 -6.79 -0.87
C ILE A 454 -11.93 -6.11 -2.24
N MET A 455 -10.82 -5.43 -2.58
CA MET A 455 -10.71 -4.70 -3.85
C MET A 455 -10.76 -5.64 -5.05
N THR A 456 -10.23 -6.86 -4.95
CA THR A 456 -10.39 -7.90 -5.98
C THR A 456 -11.86 -8.22 -6.20
N ASN A 457 -12.63 -8.42 -5.13
CA ASN A 457 -14.07 -8.66 -5.21
C ASN A 457 -14.83 -7.45 -5.82
N ILE A 458 -14.46 -6.22 -5.44
CA ILE A 458 -15.05 -4.98 -5.98
C ILE A 458 -14.77 -4.84 -7.48
N ILE A 459 -13.52 -5.07 -7.90
CA ILE A 459 -13.10 -5.01 -9.31
C ILE A 459 -13.79 -6.11 -10.10
N ALA A 460 -13.96 -7.32 -9.54
CA ALA A 460 -14.64 -8.41 -10.23
C ALA A 460 -16.11 -8.08 -10.55
N LEU A 461 -16.77 -7.26 -9.74
CA LEU A 461 -18.13 -6.75 -10.01
C LEU A 461 -18.16 -5.66 -11.07
N ASN A 462 -17.07 -4.91 -11.24
CA ASN A 462 -16.98 -3.76 -12.15
C ASN A 462 -15.65 -3.77 -12.95
N PRO A 463 -15.38 -4.80 -13.77
CA PRO A 463 -14.05 -5.04 -14.34
C PRO A 463 -13.58 -3.96 -15.33
N SER A 464 -14.49 -3.12 -15.84
CA SER A 464 -14.20 -2.00 -16.73
C SER A 464 -13.84 -0.70 -15.99
N LYS A 465 -14.11 -0.61 -14.68
CA LYS A 465 -13.80 0.57 -13.87
C LYS A 465 -12.48 0.35 -13.15
N VAL A 466 -11.59 1.33 -13.23
CA VAL A 466 -10.28 1.29 -12.56
C VAL A 466 -10.35 2.14 -11.30
N PRO A 467 -10.41 1.55 -10.09
CA PRO A 467 -10.47 2.32 -8.85
C PRO A 467 -9.11 2.93 -8.46
N SER A 468 -8.02 2.49 -9.11
CA SER A 468 -6.64 2.87 -8.84
C SER A 468 -6.14 4.02 -9.74
N PRO A 469 -5.40 5.00 -9.19
CA PRO A 469 -5.39 5.38 -7.78
C PRO A 469 -6.76 5.97 -7.38
N VAL A 470 -6.99 6.09 -6.07
CA VAL A 470 -8.20 6.76 -5.57
C VAL A 470 -8.24 8.20 -6.11
N ARG A 471 -9.31 8.53 -6.84
CA ARG A 471 -9.56 9.87 -7.41
C ARG A 471 -10.24 10.78 -6.40
N GLY A 472 -9.56 11.00 -5.27
CA GLY A 472 -10.10 11.79 -4.16
C GLY A 472 -9.01 12.24 -3.18
N CYS A 473 -9.39 13.14 -2.26
CA CYS A 473 -8.48 13.59 -1.21
C CYS A 473 -8.18 12.46 -0.22
N LYS A 474 -6.89 12.13 -0.05
CA LYS A 474 -6.43 11.15 0.97
C LYS A 474 -6.65 11.65 2.41
N ASN A 475 -6.84 12.96 2.60
CA ASN A 475 -6.84 13.63 3.92
C ASN A 475 -5.53 13.42 4.68
N CYS A 476 -4.39 13.59 3.99
CA CYS A 476 -3.07 13.36 4.56
C CYS A 476 -2.87 14.08 5.90
N ALA A 477 -2.52 13.35 6.94
CA ALA A 477 -2.36 13.81 8.30
C ALA A 477 -1.30 14.92 8.43
N THR A 478 -0.20 14.83 7.66
CA THR A 478 0.83 15.88 7.56
C THR A 478 0.25 17.27 7.28
N THR A 479 -0.91 17.34 6.62
CA THR A 479 -1.56 18.62 6.27
C THR A 479 -2.30 19.29 7.42
N MET A 480 -2.37 18.65 8.58
CA MET A 480 -2.73 19.31 9.84
C MET A 480 -1.71 20.39 10.20
N LEU A 481 -0.42 20.17 9.88
CA LEU A 481 0.69 21.07 10.22
C LEU A 481 1.25 21.81 9.00
N ILE A 482 1.26 21.18 7.82
CA ILE A 482 1.85 21.74 6.59
C ILE A 482 0.79 21.89 5.50
N LYS A 483 0.36 23.12 5.23
CA LYS A 483 -0.65 23.41 4.20
C LYS A 483 -0.03 23.35 2.80
N ARG A 484 -0.15 22.18 2.16
CA ARG A 484 0.34 21.88 0.79
C ARG A 484 -0.77 21.54 -0.21
N ASN A 485 -1.98 21.27 0.30
CA ASN A 485 -3.18 20.83 -0.42
C ASN A 485 -4.33 21.85 -0.30
N VAL A 486 -3.99 23.14 -0.36
CA VAL A 486 -4.94 24.26 -0.21
C VAL A 486 -4.84 25.22 -1.41
N PRO A 487 -5.93 25.95 -1.77
CA PRO A 487 -5.91 26.87 -2.91
C PRO A 487 -4.98 28.08 -2.72
N TYR A 488 -4.51 28.33 -1.50
CA TYR A 488 -3.66 29.48 -1.16
C TYR A 488 -2.16 29.28 -1.37
N VAL A 489 -1.72 28.09 -1.81
CA VAL A 489 -0.31 27.89 -2.17
C VAL A 489 0.07 28.77 -3.36
N THR A 490 1.30 29.31 -3.38
CA THR A 490 1.70 30.34 -4.35
C THR A 490 2.72 29.89 -5.40
N GLY A 491 3.32 28.71 -5.24
CA GLY A 491 4.40 28.23 -6.12
C GLY A 491 3.93 27.58 -7.42
N GLU A 492 4.89 27.38 -8.32
CA GLU A 492 4.68 26.72 -9.62
C GLU A 492 4.09 25.31 -9.44
N GLY A 493 3.19 24.94 -10.35
CA GLY A 493 2.46 23.67 -10.28
C GLY A 493 1.28 23.65 -9.30
N LYS A 494 0.84 24.80 -8.78
CA LYS A 494 -0.41 24.87 -8.00
C LYS A 494 -1.63 24.61 -8.88
N GLY A 495 -2.64 23.95 -8.31
CA GLY A 495 -3.98 23.80 -8.87
C GLY A 495 -5.05 24.23 -7.86
N ALA A 496 -6.32 23.95 -8.18
CA ALA A 496 -7.45 24.30 -7.32
C ALA A 496 -7.41 23.62 -5.93
N LYS A 497 -6.70 22.48 -5.82
CA LYS A 497 -6.49 21.71 -4.58
C LYS A 497 -5.03 21.76 -4.10
N GLY A 498 -4.35 22.87 -4.35
CA GLY A 498 -2.92 23.03 -4.05
C GLY A 498 -2.06 22.17 -4.97
N TYR A 499 -1.01 21.52 -4.43
CA TYR A 499 -0.09 20.71 -5.23
C TYR A 499 -0.54 19.25 -5.44
N CYS A 500 -1.63 18.78 -4.82
CA CYS A 500 -2.08 17.38 -4.93
C CYS A 500 -2.75 17.05 -6.27
N GLN A 501 -3.50 18.01 -6.85
CA GLN A 501 -4.19 17.90 -8.15
C GLN A 501 -5.02 16.60 -8.36
N TRP A 502 -5.56 15.99 -7.30
CA TRP A 502 -6.38 14.78 -7.39
C TRP A 502 -7.73 15.00 -8.07
N ASP A 503 -8.20 16.25 -8.11
CA ASP A 503 -9.48 16.68 -8.68
C ASP A 503 -9.49 16.70 -10.22
N VAL A 504 -8.30 16.71 -10.83
CA VAL A 504 -8.11 16.73 -12.29
C VAL A 504 -7.49 15.43 -12.80
N ALA A 505 -7.63 14.34 -12.04
CA ALA A 505 -7.05 13.05 -12.39
C ALA A 505 -7.71 12.39 -13.61
N VAL A 506 -6.88 11.72 -14.43
CA VAL A 506 -7.26 11.09 -15.71
C VAL A 506 -8.18 9.86 -15.61
#